data_AF-A0A316TCP8-F1
#
_entry.id   AF-A0A316TCP8-F1
#
_cell.length_a   1.000
_cell.length_b   1.000
_cell.length_c   1.000
_cell.angle_alpha   90.00
_cell.angle_beta   90.00
_cell.angle_gamma   90.00
#
_symmetry.space_group_name_H-M   'P 1'
#
loop_
_entity.id
_entity.type
_entity.pdbx_description
1 polymer ?
#
loop_
_entity_poly.entity_id
_entity_poly.type
_entity_poly.pdbx_seq_one_letter_code
_entity_poly.pdbx_strand_id
1 'polypeptide(L)'
;MLPTLNGRIQTRIFMLVVFGSIITFLITPLLPDGLPGVPGFDGTYYRITFIILATVLVLGILWELLYHLIQQFRWEKDWPTMFGLITAINEGALVWILLELGLVPGLPVGVDEGDLPSFFFWAFFIDFSVIWLFIWIWTNGPMRVPFIRWRFFGGRII
;
A
#
# COMPACT_ATOMS: atom_id res chain seq x y z
N MET A 1 3.18 12.73 20.77
CA MET A 1 4.48 12.04 20.62
C MET A 1 4.70 11.84 19.13
N LEU A 2 5.89 12.20 18.64
CA LEU A 2 6.22 12.05 17.23
C LEU A 2 6.62 10.59 16.95
N PRO A 3 6.09 9.95 15.90
CA PRO A 3 6.48 8.59 15.57
C PRO A 3 7.93 8.55 15.07
N THR A 4 8.71 7.64 15.64
CA THR A 4 10.12 7.40 15.23
C THR A 4 10.16 6.76 13.84
N LEU A 5 11.25 6.92 13.09
CA LEU A 5 11.41 6.27 11.78
C LEU A 5 11.20 4.76 11.86
N ASN A 6 11.80 4.11 12.86
CA ASN A 6 11.62 2.68 13.11
C ASN A 6 10.14 2.33 13.37
N GLY A 7 9.44 3.14 14.17
CA GLY A 7 8.00 2.93 14.42
C GLY A 7 7.14 3.08 13.16
N ARG A 8 7.43 4.06 12.30
CA ARG A 8 6.71 4.25 11.03
C ARG A 8 6.90 3.05 10.11
N ILE A 9 8.15 2.60 9.94
CA ILE A 9 8.47 1.43 9.11
C ILE A 9 7.80 0.17 9.67
N GLN A 10 7.90 -0.09 10.97
CA GLN A 10 7.24 -1.24 11.60
C GLN A 10 5.72 -1.21 11.42
N THR A 11 5.10 -0.04 11.64
CA THR A 11 3.65 0.12 11.47
C THR A 11 3.24 -0.12 10.02
N ARG A 12 3.97 0.44 9.05
CA ARG A 12 3.68 0.25 7.62
C ARG A 12 3.79 -1.21 7.22
N ILE A 13 4.89 -1.88 7.59
CA ILE A 13 5.10 -3.30 7.30
C ILE A 13 3.99 -4.13 7.92
N PHE A 14 3.69 -3.93 9.22
CA PHE A 14 2.63 -4.67 9.89
C PHE A 14 1.26 -4.45 9.23
N MET A 15 0.90 -3.20 8.93
CA MET A 15 -0.39 -2.87 8.34
C MET A 15 -0.55 -3.45 6.94
N LEU A 16 0.47 -3.34 6.08
CA LEU A 16 0.41 -3.92 4.72
C LEU A 16 0.49 -5.44 4.73
N VAL A 17 1.36 -6.04 5.55
CA VAL A 17 1.50 -7.50 5.59
C VAL A 17 0.27 -8.16 6.20
N VAL A 18 -0.32 -7.60 7.26
CA VAL A 18 -1.48 -8.21 7.93
C VAL A 18 -2.79 -7.79 7.28
N PHE A 19 -3.09 -6.48 7.28
CA PHE A 19 -4.37 -6.02 6.76
C PHE A 19 -4.38 -5.94 5.24
N GLY A 20 -3.28 -5.49 4.63
CA GLY A 20 -3.15 -5.50 3.17
C GLY A 20 -3.34 -6.90 2.60
N SER A 21 -2.66 -7.92 3.13
CA SER A 21 -2.84 -9.30 2.65
C SER A 21 -4.26 -9.84 2.81
N ILE A 22 -4.91 -9.59 3.95
CA ILE A 22 -6.30 -10.01 4.20
C ILE A 22 -7.25 -9.31 3.21
N ILE A 23 -7.09 -8.00 3.03
CA ILE A 23 -7.93 -7.21 2.13
C ILE A 23 -7.70 -7.64 0.68
N THR A 24 -6.45 -7.74 0.23
CA THR A 24 -6.10 -8.22 -1.11
C THR A 24 -6.69 -9.61 -1.35
N PHE A 25 -6.59 -10.53 -0.38
CA PHE A 25 -7.17 -11.86 -0.50
C PHE A 25 -8.70 -11.83 -0.69
N LEU A 26 -9.40 -10.97 0.04
CA LEU A 26 -10.86 -10.85 -0.04
C LEU A 26 -11.35 -10.08 -1.28
N ILE A 27 -10.58 -9.10 -1.74
CA ILE A 27 -10.97 -8.21 -2.85
C ILE A 27 -10.58 -8.76 -4.21
N THR A 28 -9.46 -9.48 -4.33
CA THR A 28 -8.99 -10.05 -5.61
C THR A 28 -10.10 -10.72 -6.45
N PRO A 29 -10.96 -11.60 -5.90
CA PRO A 29 -12.01 -12.24 -6.72
C PRO A 29 -13.14 -11.29 -7.14
N LEU A 30 -13.27 -10.12 -6.50
CA LEU A 30 -14.28 -9.10 -6.82
C LEU A 30 -13.75 -8.03 -7.78
N LEU A 31 -12.47 -8.07 -8.13
CA LEU A 31 -11.87 -7.10 -9.03
C LEU A 31 -12.38 -7.31 -10.47
N PRO A 32 -12.53 -6.22 -11.25
CA PRO A 32 -12.90 -6.32 -12.65
C PRO A 32 -11.81 -7.06 -13.44
N ASP A 33 -12.11 -8.29 -13.85
CA ASP A 33 -11.24 -9.17 -14.64
C ASP A 33 -11.48 -9.04 -16.16
N GLY A 34 -12.52 -8.29 -16.55
CA GLY A 34 -12.91 -8.10 -17.95
C GLY A 34 -13.73 -9.26 -18.52
N LEU A 35 -14.09 -10.28 -17.72
CA LEU A 35 -15.00 -11.34 -18.13
C LEU A 35 -16.42 -11.06 -17.60
N PRO A 36 -17.47 -11.17 -18.45
CA PRO A 36 -18.84 -11.05 -17.99
C PRO A 36 -19.22 -12.28 -17.17
N GLY A 37 -19.19 -12.13 -15.85
CA GLY A 37 -19.75 -13.09 -14.90
C GLY A 37 -18.82 -14.24 -14.54
N VAL A 38 -18.12 -14.08 -13.42
CA VAL A 38 -18.14 -14.90 -12.20
C VAL A 38 -16.90 -14.50 -11.40
N PRO A 39 -17.01 -14.07 -10.13
CA PRO A 39 -15.87 -13.91 -9.24
C PRO A 39 -15.01 -15.18 -9.24
N GLY A 40 -13.84 -15.12 -9.87
CA GLY A 40 -13.00 -16.29 -10.09
C GLY A 40 -11.83 -16.34 -9.10
N PHE A 41 -11.62 -17.51 -8.48
CA PHE A 41 -10.39 -17.78 -7.74
C PHE A 41 -9.28 -18.26 -8.70
N ASP A 42 -8.78 -17.37 -9.56
CA ASP A 42 -7.62 -17.68 -10.42
C ASP A 42 -6.32 -17.37 -9.65
N GLY A 43 -5.43 -18.36 -9.57
CA GLY A 43 -4.11 -18.20 -8.96
C GLY A 43 -3.25 -17.12 -9.63
N THR A 44 -3.51 -16.82 -10.91
CA THR A 44 -2.81 -15.77 -11.66
C THR A 44 -3.16 -14.37 -11.12
N TYR A 45 -4.44 -14.09 -10.88
CA TYR A 45 -4.87 -12.79 -10.33
C TYR A 45 -4.35 -12.58 -8.91
N TYR A 46 -4.39 -13.62 -8.06
CA TYR A 46 -3.78 -13.55 -6.73
C TYR A 46 -2.29 -13.28 -6.81
N ARG A 47 -1.56 -13.96 -7.69
CA ARG A 47 -0.13 -13.70 -7.86
C ARG A 47 0.12 -12.23 -8.22
N ILE A 48 -0.64 -11.66 -9.16
CA ILE A 48 -0.49 -10.27 -9.59
C ILE A 48 -0.76 -9.30 -8.43
N THR A 49 -1.92 -9.43 -7.75
CA THR A 49 -2.32 -8.50 -6.68
C THR A 49 -1.36 -8.54 -5.49
N PHE A 50 -0.88 -9.73 -5.11
CA PHE A 50 0.13 -9.86 -4.05
C PHE A 50 1.51 -9.31 -4.44
N ILE A 51 1.91 -9.40 -5.71
CA ILE A 51 3.15 -8.76 -6.20
C ILE A 51 3.01 -7.23 -6.17
N ILE A 52 1.85 -6.70 -6.56
CA ILE A 52 1.56 -5.26 -6.46
C ILE A 52 1.62 -4.82 -5.00
N LEU A 53 1.00 -5.57 -4.07
CA LEU A 53 1.06 -5.29 -2.63
C LEU A 53 2.51 -5.28 -2.12
N ALA A 54 3.33 -6.25 -2.53
CA ALA A 54 4.74 -6.32 -2.17
C ALA A 54 5.53 -5.12 -2.75
N THR A 55 5.22 -4.71 -3.97
CA THR A 55 5.82 -3.55 -4.64
C THR A 55 5.48 -2.25 -3.91
N VAL A 56 4.21 -2.08 -3.53
CA VAL A 56 3.75 -0.96 -2.70
C VAL A 56 4.47 -0.94 -1.35
N LEU A 57 4.70 -2.10 -0.73
CA LEU A 57 5.43 -2.19 0.53
C LEU A 57 6.89 -1.72 0.38
N VAL A 58 7.61 -2.22 -0.62
CA VAL A 58 9.03 -1.89 -0.83
C VAL A 58 9.20 -0.41 -1.18
N LEU A 59 8.42 0.10 -2.13
CA LEU A 59 8.46 1.51 -2.51
C LEU A 59 7.98 2.40 -1.37
N GLY A 60 7.00 1.95 -0.61
CA GLY A 60 6.53 2.61 0.60
C GLY A 60 7.62 2.81 1.64
N ILE A 61 8.47 1.82 1.87
CA ILE A 61 9.63 1.95 2.79
C ILE A 61 10.61 3.01 2.25
N LEU A 62 10.87 3.02 0.94
CA LEU A 62 11.73 4.04 0.32
C LEU A 62 11.13 5.45 0.49
N TRP A 63 9.82 5.60 0.31
CA TRP A 63 9.10 6.84 0.56
C TRP A 63 9.17 7.28 2.02
N GLU A 64 9.05 6.36 3.00
CA GLU A 64 9.23 6.70 4.42
C GLU A 64 10.61 7.30 4.70
N LEU A 65 11.68 6.76 4.08
CA LEU A 65 13.03 7.31 4.23
C LEU A 65 13.14 8.71 3.62
N LEU A 66 12.59 8.90 2.41
CA LEU A 66 12.57 10.18 1.72
C LEU A 66 11.77 11.23 2.51
N TYR A 67 10.56 10.89 2.95
CA TYR A 67 9.73 11.77 3.76
C TYR A 67 10.39 12.11 5.09
N HIS A 68 11.06 11.14 5.73
CA HIS A 68 11.80 11.40 6.95
C HIS A 68 12.98 12.35 6.73
N LEU A 69 13.70 12.22 5.61
CA LEU A 69 14.79 13.14 5.25
C LEU A 69 14.27 14.57 5.07
N ILE A 70 13.19 14.76 4.30
CA ILE A 70 12.59 16.09 4.09
C ILE A 70 12.05 16.66 5.41
N GLN A 71 11.48 15.82 6.26
CA GLN A 71 10.94 16.21 7.56
C GLN A 71 12.00 16.81 8.49
N GLN A 72 13.28 16.46 8.35
CA GLN A 72 14.37 17.02 9.18
C GLN A 72 14.56 18.53 8.99
N PHE A 73 14.19 19.08 7.82
CA PHE A 73 14.32 20.50 7.53
C PHE A 73 13.18 21.35 8.11
N ARG A 74 12.14 20.73 8.67
CA ARG A 74 10.99 21.44 9.26
C ARG A 74 11.21 21.74 10.73
N TRP A 75 10.72 22.89 11.18
CA TRP A 75 10.78 23.33 12.58
C TRP A 75 10.16 22.31 13.55
N GLU A 76 8.95 21.82 13.24
CA GLU A 76 8.23 20.85 14.08
C GLU A 76 8.67 19.40 13.87
N LYS A 77 9.48 19.15 12.84
CA LYS A 77 9.89 17.81 12.41
C LYS A 77 8.72 16.85 12.36
N ASP A 78 7.56 17.28 11.84
CA ASP A 78 6.41 16.41 11.58
C ASP A 78 5.52 16.94 10.46
N TRP A 79 4.64 16.07 9.96
CA TRP A 79 3.67 16.39 8.92
C TRP A 79 2.24 16.28 9.46
N PRO A 80 1.32 17.19 9.04
CA PRO A 80 -0.11 16.98 9.24
C PRO A 80 -0.55 15.62 8.70
N THR A 81 -1.44 14.93 9.43
CA THR A 81 -1.93 13.58 9.08
C THR A 81 -2.59 13.51 7.70
N MET A 82 -3.15 14.63 7.23
CA MET A 82 -3.73 14.75 5.89
C MET A 82 -2.70 14.56 4.77
N PHE A 83 -1.43 14.94 4.97
CA PHE A 83 -0.39 14.69 3.98
C PHE A 83 -0.15 13.19 3.80
N GLY A 84 -0.29 12.40 4.86
CA GLY A 84 -0.26 10.93 4.77
C GLY A 84 -1.45 10.33 4.01
N LEU A 85 -2.55 11.08 3.79
CA LEU A 85 -3.61 10.64 2.86
C LEU A 85 -3.24 11.01 1.42
N ILE A 86 -2.72 12.21 1.21
CA ILE A 86 -2.37 12.73 -0.12
C ILE A 86 -1.20 11.94 -0.74
N THR A 87 -0.30 11.40 0.07
CA THR A 87 0.81 10.56 -0.41
C THR A 87 0.35 9.31 -1.15
N ALA A 88 -0.92 8.88 -0.97
CA ALA A 88 -1.53 7.83 -1.79
C ALA A 88 -1.42 8.13 -3.29
N ILE A 89 -1.59 9.40 -3.66
CA ILE A 89 -1.55 9.83 -5.06
C ILE A 89 -0.15 9.61 -5.62
N ASN A 90 0.89 10.01 -4.88
CA ASN A 90 2.27 9.88 -5.31
C ASN A 90 2.71 8.41 -5.34
N GLU A 91 2.42 7.65 -4.29
CA GLU A 91 2.77 6.23 -4.20
C GLU A 91 2.01 5.41 -5.25
N GLY A 92 0.69 5.63 -5.38
CA GLY A 92 -0.15 4.95 -6.36
C GLY A 92 0.22 5.29 -7.80
N ALA A 93 0.49 6.56 -8.11
CA ALA A 93 0.93 6.97 -9.44
C ALA A 93 2.29 6.37 -9.80
N LEU A 94 3.24 6.33 -8.85
CA LEU A 94 4.55 5.74 -9.08
C LEU A 94 4.43 4.23 -9.35
N VAL A 95 3.64 3.52 -8.55
CA VAL A 95 3.41 2.08 -8.76
C VAL A 95 2.73 1.83 -10.11
N TRP A 96 1.73 2.64 -10.47
CA TRP A 96 1.07 2.53 -11.77
C TRP A 96 2.05 2.73 -12.94
N ILE A 97 2.89 3.76 -12.89
CA ILE A 97 3.90 4.02 -13.91
C ILE A 97 4.88 2.84 -14.02
N LEU A 98 5.29 2.24 -12.90
CA LEU A 98 6.15 1.06 -12.93
C LEU A 98 5.48 -0.16 -13.55
N LEU A 99 4.17 -0.32 -13.35
CA LEU A 99 3.38 -1.38 -13.99
C LEU A 99 3.26 -1.15 -15.50
N GLU A 100 2.97 0.08 -15.94
CA GLU A 100 2.88 0.45 -17.35
C GLU A 100 4.22 0.29 -18.09
N LEU A 101 5.33 0.53 -17.39
CA LEU A 101 6.69 0.33 -17.93
C LEU A 101 7.19 -1.12 -17.83
N GLY A 102 6.42 -2.05 -17.24
CA GLY A 102 6.85 -3.44 -17.07
C GLY A 102 8.04 -3.62 -16.12
N LEU A 103 8.30 -2.65 -15.23
CA LEU A 103 9.47 -2.63 -14.35
C LEU A 103 9.24 -3.37 -13.02
N VAL A 104 8.03 -3.89 -12.79
CA VAL A 104 7.69 -4.64 -11.58
C VAL A 104 8.14 -6.09 -11.72
N PRO A 105 9.11 -6.56 -10.93
CA PRO A 105 9.67 -7.90 -11.09
C PRO A 105 8.68 -8.99 -10.62
N GLY A 106 8.62 -10.09 -11.38
CA GLY A 106 7.96 -11.33 -10.97
C GLY A 106 6.50 -11.46 -11.39
N LEU A 107 5.97 -10.49 -12.13
CA LEU A 107 4.66 -10.57 -12.75
C LEU A 107 4.61 -11.70 -13.83
N PRO A 108 3.42 -12.15 -14.25
CA PRO A 108 3.28 -13.19 -15.27
C PRO A 108 3.60 -12.68 -16.69
N VAL A 109 4.17 -13.57 -17.51
CA VAL A 109 4.47 -13.31 -18.93
C VAL A 109 3.23 -12.74 -19.66
N GLY A 110 3.39 -11.58 -20.31
CA GLY A 110 2.32 -10.81 -20.95
C GLY A 110 1.86 -9.57 -20.17
N VAL A 111 1.95 -9.58 -18.83
CA VAL A 111 1.72 -8.38 -17.99
C VAL A 111 3.00 -7.55 -17.88
N ASP A 112 4.15 -8.22 -17.83
CA ASP A 112 5.50 -7.62 -17.74
C ASP A 112 5.88 -6.82 -18.99
N GLU A 113 5.18 -6.99 -20.11
CA GLU A 113 5.46 -6.34 -21.39
C GLU A 113 4.80 -4.95 -21.51
N GLY A 114 4.03 -4.53 -20.51
CA GLY A 114 3.35 -3.23 -20.48
C GLY A 114 2.04 -3.18 -21.28
N ASP A 115 1.60 -4.28 -21.88
CA ASP A 115 0.33 -4.37 -22.61
C ASP A 115 -0.84 -4.64 -21.65
N LEU A 116 -1.09 -3.66 -20.76
CA LEU A 116 -2.13 -3.75 -19.75
C LEU A 116 -3.50 -3.38 -20.35
N PRO A 117 -4.53 -4.25 -20.24
CA PRO A 117 -5.89 -3.90 -20.62
C PRO A 117 -6.38 -2.67 -19.84
N SER A 118 -7.22 -1.83 -20.46
CA SER A 118 -7.77 -0.61 -19.82
C SER A 118 -8.53 -0.88 -18.52
N PHE A 119 -9.10 -2.08 -18.35
CA PHE A 119 -9.77 -2.52 -17.13
C PHE A 119 -8.81 -2.81 -15.96
N PHE A 120 -7.54 -3.11 -16.26
CA PHE A 120 -6.52 -3.39 -15.25
C PHE A 120 -6.24 -2.16 -14.37
N PHE A 121 -6.33 -0.96 -14.94
CA PHE A 121 -6.26 0.29 -14.17
C PHE A 121 -7.32 0.35 -13.08
N TRP A 122 -8.56 -0.02 -13.40
CA TRP A 122 -9.65 0.00 -12.43
C TRP A 122 -9.48 -1.05 -11.34
N ALA A 123 -8.99 -2.25 -11.69
CA ALA A 123 -8.66 -3.28 -10.72
C ALA A 123 -7.58 -2.80 -9.73
N PHE A 124 -6.47 -2.25 -10.24
CA PHE A 124 -5.41 -1.64 -9.43
C PHE A 124 -5.95 -0.51 -8.55
N PHE A 125 -6.69 0.43 -9.14
CA PHE A 125 -7.19 1.61 -8.44
C PHE A 125 -8.12 1.24 -7.29
N ILE A 126 -9.01 0.27 -7.49
CA ILE A 126 -9.93 -0.20 -6.45
C ILE A 126 -9.16 -0.88 -5.32
N ASP A 127 -8.30 -1.86 -5.63
CA ASP A 127 -7.54 -2.60 -4.61
C ASP A 127 -6.65 -1.65 -3.79
N PHE A 128 -5.85 -0.81 -4.48
CA PHE A 128 -4.98 0.17 -3.85
C PHE A 128 -5.76 1.15 -2.98
N SER A 129 -6.86 1.72 -3.49
CA SER A 129 -7.64 2.71 -2.75
C SER A 129 -8.28 2.12 -1.50
N VAL A 130 -8.80 0.90 -1.58
CA VAL A 130 -9.42 0.23 -0.42
C VAL A 130 -8.39 -0.07 0.65
N ILE A 131 -7.25 -0.65 0.27
CA ILE A 131 -6.14 -0.93 1.20
C ILE A 131 -5.64 0.37 1.83
N TRP A 132 -5.40 1.40 1.02
CA TRP A 132 -4.88 2.67 1.49
C TRP A 132 -5.82 3.36 2.49
N LEU A 133 -7.10 3.49 2.14
CA LEU A 133 -8.10 4.09 3.01
C LEU A 133 -8.26 3.31 4.31
N PHE A 134 -8.29 1.98 4.24
CA PHE A 134 -8.38 1.14 5.41
C PHE A 134 -7.18 1.35 6.34
N ILE A 135 -5.95 1.29 5.82
CA ILE A 135 -4.73 1.50 6.60
C ILE A 135 -4.68 2.90 7.20
N TRP A 136 -5.06 3.93 6.42
CA TRP A 136 -5.08 5.31 6.90
C TRP A 136 -6.08 5.49 8.04
N ILE A 137 -7.32 5.01 7.91
CA ILE A 137 -8.33 5.07 8.98
C ILE A 137 -7.82 4.32 10.21
N TRP A 138 -7.35 3.09 10.02
CA TRP A 138 -6.89 2.23 11.12
C TRP A 138 -5.75 2.86 11.91
N THR A 139 -4.76 3.41 11.21
CA THR A 139 -3.57 4.01 11.82
C THR A 139 -3.90 5.32 12.57
N ASN A 140 -4.89 6.08 12.11
CA ASN A 140 -5.30 7.33 12.77
C ASN A 140 -6.12 7.11 14.05
N GLY A 141 -6.90 6.02 14.14
CA GLY A 141 -7.81 5.77 15.27
C GLY A 141 -7.67 4.38 15.89
N PRO A 142 -8.26 3.34 15.27
CA PRO A 142 -8.38 2.00 15.84
C PRO A 142 -7.10 1.40 16.40
N MET A 143 -5.94 1.62 15.77
CA MET A 143 -4.63 1.10 16.18
C MET A 143 -4.30 1.36 17.66
N ARG A 144 -4.81 2.47 18.22
CA ARG A 144 -4.54 2.89 19.60
C ARG A 144 -5.25 2.06 20.66
N VAL A 145 -6.27 1.30 20.28
CA VAL A 145 -7.08 0.47 21.21
C VAL A 145 -6.39 -0.86 21.51
N PRO A 146 -6.05 -1.72 20.52
CA PRO A 146 -5.38 -2.99 20.80
C PRO A 146 -3.90 -2.80 21.17
N PHE A 147 -3.22 -1.79 20.61
CA PHE A 147 -1.80 -1.55 20.85
C PHE A 147 -1.58 -0.30 21.71
N ILE A 148 -1.88 -0.39 23.00
CA ILE A 148 -1.69 0.72 23.95
C ILE A 148 -0.23 1.20 23.96
N ARG A 149 0.73 0.26 23.92
CA ARG A 149 2.18 0.56 23.91
C ARG A 149 2.63 1.29 22.64
N TRP A 150 2.00 1.03 21.49
CA TRP A 150 2.34 1.67 20.22
C TRP A 150 2.26 3.20 20.29
N ARG A 151 1.26 3.73 21.03
CA ARG A 151 1.11 5.17 21.28
C ARG A 151 2.27 5.76 22.09
N PHE A 152 2.79 5.01 23.07
CA PHE A 152 3.81 5.49 23.99
C PHE A 152 5.23 5.31 23.46
N PHE A 153 5.47 4.35 22.57
CA PHE A 153 6.79 4.06 22.00
C PHE A 153 6.97 4.59 20.57
N GLY A 154 6.28 5.69 20.22
CA GLY A 154 6.49 6.38 18.95
C GLY A 154 6.22 5.50 17.73
N GLY A 155 5.15 4.70 17.78
CA GLY A 155 4.70 3.85 16.68
C GLY A 155 5.36 2.47 16.60
N ARG A 156 6.14 2.07 17.60
CA ARG A 156 6.76 0.73 17.63
C ARG A 156 5.77 -0.33 18.05
N ILE A 157 5.82 -1.47 17.37
CA ILE A 157 5.00 -2.65 17.68
C ILE A 157 5.79 -3.65 18.54
N ILE A 158 7.13 -3.65 18.39
CA ILE A 158 8.08 -4.50 19.11
C ILE A 158 9.03 -3.62 19.93
#